data_AF-A0A6V7IP04-F1
#
_entry.id   AF-A0A6V7IP04-F1
#
_cell.length_a   1.000
_cell.length_b   1.000
_cell.length_c   1.000
_cell.angle_alpha   90.00
_cell.angle_beta   90.00
_cell.angle_gamma   90.00
#
_symmetry.space_group_name_H-M   'P 1'
#
loop_
_entity.id
_entity.type
_entity.pdbx_description
1 polymer ?
#
loop_
_entity_poly.entity_id
_entity_poly.type
_entity_poly.pdbx_seq_one_letter_code
_entity_poly.pdbx_strand_id
1 'polypeptide(L)'
;FGAAIGAVGSALTLILRAREKDKRGEVNDEFKEIVTNLNEAGNLLADLQYYYSLCRRASIGATLKPIVKKAVEDTKVDSLLFGKDYGEKLKAAETVEKASKKWIKNSTS
;
A
#
# COMPACT_ATOMS: atom_id res chain seq x y z
N PHE A 1 -2.29 9.12 7.68
CA PHE A 1 -2.81 7.74 7.55
C PHE A 1 -2.11 6.77 8.48
N GLY A 2 -0.81 6.48 8.34
CA GLY A 2 -0.10 5.56 9.26
C GLY A 2 -0.19 5.95 10.74
N ALA A 3 -0.06 7.25 11.05
CA ALA A 3 -0.26 7.77 12.41
C ALA A 3 -1.69 7.59 12.93
N ALA A 4 -2.71 7.60 12.07
CA ALA A 4 -4.11 7.41 12.44
C ALA A 4 -4.40 5.93 12.76
N ILE A 5 -3.94 5.00 11.91
CA ILE A 5 -4.03 3.55 12.19
C ILE A 5 -3.27 3.21 13.47
N GLY A 6 -2.07 3.79 13.65
CA GLY A 6 -1.28 3.64 14.88
C GLY A 6 -1.99 4.18 16.12
N ALA A 7 -2.67 5.32 16.02
CA ALA A 7 -3.47 5.88 17.11
C ALA A 7 -4.67 4.98 17.47
N VAL A 8 -5.36 4.42 16.48
CA VAL A 8 -6.45 3.45 16.69
C VAL A 8 -5.93 2.19 17.39
N GLY A 9 -4.82 1.61 16.91
CA GLY A 9 -4.19 0.46 17.56
C GLY A 9 -3.71 0.76 18.98
N SER A 10 -3.21 1.98 19.22
CA SER A 10 -2.81 2.44 20.56
C SER A 10 -4.02 2.58 21.48
N ALA A 11 -5.12 3.16 21.00
CA ALA A 11 -6.37 3.27 21.76
C ALA A 11 -6.93 1.90 22.12
N LEU A 12 -7.00 0.97 21.17
CA LEU A 12 -7.38 -0.44 21.41
C LEU A 12 -6.50 -1.08 22.48
N THR A 13 -5.18 -0.91 22.38
CA THR A 13 -4.22 -1.45 23.37
C THR A 13 -4.45 -0.87 24.76
N LEU A 14 -4.69 0.45 24.87
CA LEU A 14 -4.95 1.11 26.14
C LEU A 14 -6.27 0.64 26.76
N ILE A 15 -7.32 0.49 25.96
CA ILE A 15 -8.64 0.01 26.38
C ILE A 15 -8.54 -1.44 26.89
N LEU A 16 -7.85 -2.31 26.17
CA LEU A 16 -7.62 -3.70 26.59
C LEU A 16 -6.80 -3.80 27.87
N ARG A 17 -5.73 -3.00 28.02
CA ARG A 17 -4.90 -2.96 29.24
C ARG A 17 -5.63 -2.37 30.43
N ALA A 18 -6.45 -1.34 30.22
CA ALA A 18 -7.29 -0.77 31.28
C ALA A 18 -8.27 -1.82 31.82
N ARG A 19 -8.79 -2.66 30.93
CA ARG A 19 -9.67 -3.77 31.27
C ARG A 19 -8.96 -4.91 32.01
N GLU A 20 -7.76 -5.32 31.60
CA GLU A 20 -6.99 -6.35 32.33
C GLU A 20 -6.71 -5.96 33.79
N LYS A 21 -6.62 -4.67 34.08
CA LYS A 21 -6.42 -4.15 35.44
C LYS A 21 -7.70 -4.10 36.27
N ASP A 22 -8.87 -4.12 35.62
CA ASP A 22 -10.17 -4.09 36.30
C ASP A 22 -10.60 -5.51 36.70
N LYS A 23 -10.47 -5.83 37.98
CA LYS A 23 -10.70 -7.18 38.55
C LYS A 23 -12.17 -7.60 38.59
N ARG A 24 -13.11 -6.80 38.06
CA ARG A 24 -14.56 -7.10 38.05
C ARG A 24 -15.02 -7.97 36.89
N GLY A 25 -14.15 -8.28 35.92
CA GLY A 25 -14.24 -9.48 35.07
C GLY A 25 -15.33 -9.52 33.99
N GLU A 26 -16.38 -8.72 34.04
CA GLU A 26 -17.48 -8.84 33.06
C GLU A 26 -17.18 -8.07 31.75
N VAL A 27 -17.24 -8.78 30.62
CA VAL A 27 -17.33 -8.12 29.30
C VAL A 27 -18.75 -7.56 29.20
N ASN A 28 -18.95 -6.26 29.40
CA ASN A 28 -20.23 -5.65 29.04
C ASN A 28 -20.31 -5.47 27.50
N ASP A 29 -21.52 -5.37 26.97
CA ASP A 29 -21.71 -5.27 25.52
C ASP A 29 -21.17 -3.95 24.95
N GLU A 30 -21.18 -2.87 25.73
CA GLU A 30 -20.56 -1.59 25.38
C GLU A 30 -19.05 -1.72 25.10
N PHE A 31 -18.31 -2.50 25.90
CA PHE A 31 -16.89 -2.72 25.66
C PHE A 31 -16.63 -3.44 24.34
N LYS A 32 -17.45 -4.44 24.01
CA LYS A 32 -17.34 -5.16 22.73
C LYS A 32 -17.61 -4.19 21.58
N GLU A 33 -18.62 -3.35 21.70
CA GLU A 33 -18.99 -2.37 20.69
C GLU A 33 -17.88 -1.33 20.45
N ILE A 34 -17.25 -0.83 21.51
CA ILE A 34 -16.08 0.08 21.39
C ILE A 34 -14.93 -0.58 20.66
N VAL A 35 -14.58 -1.82 21.01
CA VAL A 35 -13.50 -2.57 20.34
C VAL A 35 -13.83 -2.83 18.88
N THR A 36 -15.06 -3.21 18.57
CA THR A 36 -15.55 -3.42 17.20
C THR A 36 -15.46 -2.13 16.37
N ASN A 37 -15.98 -1.02 16.88
CA ASN A 37 -15.96 0.27 16.19
C ASN A 37 -14.54 0.76 15.92
N LEU A 38 -13.61 0.56 16.88
CA LEU A 38 -12.20 0.90 16.67
C LEU A 38 -11.53 0.00 15.64
N ASN A 39 -11.84 -1.29 15.64
CA ASN A 39 -11.32 -2.22 14.63
C ASN A 39 -11.83 -1.84 13.22
N GLU A 40 -13.12 -1.53 13.09
CA GLU A 40 -13.73 -1.05 11.85
C GLU A 40 -13.10 0.25 11.37
N ALA A 41 -12.88 1.22 12.26
CA ALA A 41 -12.17 2.46 11.94
C ALA A 41 -10.74 2.18 11.44
N GLY A 42 -10.03 1.23 12.06
CA GLY A 42 -8.71 0.78 11.62
C GLY A 42 -8.72 0.22 10.20
N ASN A 43 -9.69 -0.65 9.89
CA ASN A 43 -9.86 -1.23 8.56
C ASN A 43 -10.20 -0.16 7.50
N LEU A 44 -11.16 0.73 7.80
CA LEU A 44 -11.52 1.83 6.89
C LEU A 44 -10.32 2.74 6.58
N LEU A 45 -9.49 3.03 7.58
CA LEU A 45 -8.27 3.81 7.38
C LEU A 45 -7.23 3.07 6.54
N ALA A 46 -7.12 1.75 6.70
CA ALA A 46 -6.23 0.91 5.88
C ALA A 46 -6.68 0.86 4.42
N ASP A 47 -7.99 0.68 4.18
CA ASP A 47 -8.58 0.67 2.85
C ASP A 47 -8.41 2.02 2.14
N LEU A 48 -8.66 3.13 2.86
CA LEU A 48 -8.44 4.47 2.33
C LEU A 48 -6.97 4.71 1.97
N GLN A 49 -6.04 4.25 2.80
CA GLN A 49 -4.61 4.33 2.51
C GLN A 49 -4.22 3.52 1.26
N TYR A 50 -4.81 2.34 1.08
CA TYR A 50 -4.61 1.52 -0.12
C TYR A 50 -5.14 2.23 -1.36
N TYR A 51 -6.38 2.75 -1.30
CA TYR A 51 -6.98 3.48 -2.40
C TYR A 51 -6.18 4.73 -2.78
N TYR A 52 -5.73 5.52 -1.80
CA TYR A 52 -4.87 6.67 -2.04
C TYR A 52 -3.56 6.28 -2.73
N SER A 53 -3.00 5.13 -2.36
CA SER A 53 -1.80 4.59 -3.01
C SER A 53 -2.06 4.24 -4.47
N LEU A 54 -3.22 3.66 -4.79
CA LEU A 54 -3.64 3.39 -6.18
C LEU A 54 -3.84 4.69 -6.98
N CYS A 55 -4.55 5.67 -6.42
CA CYS A 55 -4.74 6.97 -7.08
C CYS A 55 -3.41 7.66 -7.39
N ARG A 56 -2.48 7.66 -6.43
CA ARG A 56 -1.15 8.24 -6.62
C ARG A 56 -0.36 7.48 -7.69
N ARG A 57 -0.47 6.15 -7.73
CA ARG A 57 0.14 5.31 -8.75
C ARG A 57 -0.42 5.60 -10.15
N ALA A 58 -1.74 5.72 -10.29
CA ALA A 58 -2.39 6.06 -11.55
C ALA A 58 -1.98 7.46 -12.04
N SER A 59 -1.96 8.43 -11.12
CA SER A 59 -1.58 9.83 -11.41
C SER A 59 -0.14 9.93 -11.90
N ILE A 60 0.81 9.29 -11.20
CA ILE A 60 2.22 9.25 -11.63
C ILE A 60 2.35 8.45 -12.93
N GLY A 61 1.68 7.30 -13.03
CA GLY A 61 1.69 6.44 -14.21
C GLY A 61 1.26 7.14 -15.50
N ALA A 62 0.34 8.11 -15.41
CA ALA A 62 -0.07 8.93 -16.55
C ALA A 62 1.07 9.79 -17.13
N THR A 63 2.10 10.10 -16.34
CA THR A 63 3.25 10.92 -16.75
C THR A 63 4.45 10.11 -17.23
N LEU A 64 4.40 8.78 -17.08
CA LEU A 64 5.51 7.89 -17.43
C LEU A 64 5.54 7.59 -18.94
N LYS A 65 6.75 7.40 -19.47
CA LYS A 65 6.93 6.89 -20.83
C LYS A 65 6.24 5.51 -20.95
N PRO A 66 5.65 5.16 -22.11
CA PRO A 66 4.89 3.91 -22.26
C PRO A 66 5.64 2.64 -21.82
N ILE A 67 6.95 2.55 -22.10
CA ILE A 67 7.80 1.43 -21.69
C ILE A 67 7.90 1.31 -20.16
N VAL A 68 8.00 2.45 -19.47
CA VAL A 68 8.10 2.53 -18.01
C VAL A 68 6.73 2.25 -17.40
N LYS A 69 5.67 2.81 -17.98
CA LYS A 69 4.28 2.56 -17.57
C LYS A 69 3.97 1.06 -17.55
N LYS A 70 4.32 0.35 -18.62
CA LYS A 70 4.10 -1.10 -18.72
C LYS A 70 4.94 -1.89 -17.69
N ALA A 71 6.19 -1.48 -17.46
CA ALA A 71 7.05 -2.11 -16.45
C ALA A 71 6.54 -1.93 -15.01
N VAL A 72 5.84 -0.82 -14.74
CA VAL A 72 5.25 -0.53 -13.42
C VAL A 72 3.83 -0.98 -13.25
N GLU A 73 3.06 -1.29 -14.29
CA GLU A 73 1.67 -1.79 -14.13
C GLU A 73 1.66 -3.17 -13.45
N ASP A 74 2.69 -3.99 -13.67
CA ASP A 74 2.80 -5.34 -13.12
C ASP A 74 3.47 -5.40 -11.72
N THR A 75 3.76 -4.27 -11.08
CA THR A 75 4.34 -4.29 -9.72
C THR A 75 3.26 -4.36 -8.64
N LYS A 76 3.57 -5.06 -7.54
CA LYS A 76 2.72 -5.02 -6.34
C LYS A 76 2.95 -3.69 -5.63
N VAL A 77 1.86 -3.05 -5.18
CA VAL A 77 1.98 -1.96 -4.21
C VAL A 77 2.40 -2.60 -2.90
N ASP A 78 3.61 -2.31 -2.43
CA ASP A 78 4.12 -2.76 -1.13
C ASP A 78 4.34 -1.54 -0.20
N SER A 79 5.30 -1.63 0.73
CA SER A 79 5.83 -0.47 1.48
C SER A 79 6.19 0.75 0.61
N LEU A 80 6.47 0.55 -0.68
CA LEU A 80 6.79 1.53 -1.69
C LEU A 80 5.70 1.55 -2.77
N LEU A 81 5.46 2.73 -3.34
CA LEU A 81 4.36 2.99 -4.28
C LEU A 81 4.36 2.08 -5.52
N PHE A 82 5.54 1.71 -6.00
CA PHE A 82 5.75 0.85 -7.17
C PHE A 82 6.44 -0.48 -6.80
N GLY A 83 6.56 -0.77 -5.51
CA GLY A 83 7.27 -1.93 -5.00
C GLY A 83 8.79 -1.76 -4.94
N LYS A 84 9.45 -2.60 -4.15
CA LYS A 84 10.92 -2.64 -4.02
C LYS A 84 11.63 -3.00 -5.34
N ASP A 85 10.99 -3.83 -6.15
CA ASP A 85 11.55 -4.33 -7.41
C ASP A 85 11.45 -3.33 -8.56
N TYR A 86 10.88 -2.13 -8.33
CA TYR A 86 10.69 -1.12 -9.36
C TYR A 86 12.00 -0.77 -10.10
N GLY A 87 13.09 -0.59 -9.36
CA GLY A 87 14.39 -0.23 -9.93
C GLY A 87 14.96 -1.30 -10.85
N GLU A 88 14.75 -2.58 -10.53
CA GLU A 88 15.20 -3.70 -11.37
C GLU A 88 14.33 -3.83 -12.61
N LYS A 89 13.00 -3.72 -12.47
CA LYS A 89 12.08 -3.77 -13.61
C LYS A 89 12.32 -2.62 -14.59
N LEU A 90 12.67 -1.43 -14.11
CA LEU A 90 13.01 -0.30 -14.96
C LEU A 90 14.27 -0.58 -15.79
N LYS A 91 15.34 -1.07 -15.16
CA LYS A 91 16.59 -1.43 -15.85
C LYS A 91 16.38 -2.52 -16.90
N ALA A 92 15.56 -3.53 -16.58
CA ALA A 92 15.20 -4.59 -17.51
C ALA A 92 14.45 -4.03 -18.73
N ALA A 93 13.45 -3.16 -18.50
CA ALA A 93 12.67 -2.53 -19.56
C ALA A 93 13.54 -1.67 -20.50
N GLU A 94 14.46 -0.86 -19.96
CA GLU A 94 15.39 -0.06 -20.76
C GLU A 94 16.37 -0.93 -21.56
N THR A 95 16.82 -2.05 -21.00
CA THR A 95 17.72 -2.99 -21.69
C THR A 95 17.02 -3.63 -22.88
N VAL A 96 15.77 -4.06 -22.70
CA VAL A 96 14.93 -4.60 -23.77
C VAL A 96 14.69 -3.53 -24.84
N GLU A 97 14.36 -2.31 -24.47
CA GLU A 97 14.12 -1.21 -25.42
C GLU A 97 15.36 -0.93 -26.28
N LYS A 98 16.55 -0.88 -25.68
CA LYS A 98 17.82 -0.69 -26.40
C LYS A 98 18.09 -1.85 -27.37
N ALA A 99 17.85 -3.08 -26.94
CA ALA A 99 18.03 -4.26 -27.78
C ALA A 99 17.07 -4.25 -28.98
N SER A 100 15.78 -3.96 -28.76
CA SER A 100 14.79 -3.85 -29.84
C SER A 100 15.15 -2.76 -30.85
N LYS A 101 15.56 -1.57 -30.39
CA LYS A 101 15.99 -0.49 -31.29
C LYS A 101 17.20 -0.88 -32.14
N LYS A 102 18.17 -1.59 -31.56
CA LYS A 102 19.35 -2.09 -32.29
C LYS A 102 18.96 -3.13 -33.34
N TRP A 103 18.03 -4.03 -33.00
CA TRP A 103 17.56 -5.07 -33.90
C TRP A 103 16.79 -4.48 -35.09
N ILE A 104 15.86 -3.56 -34.83
CA ILE A 104 15.12 -2.83 -35.88
C ILE A 104 16.09 -2.13 -36.83
N LYS A 105 17.04 -1.36 -36.27
CA LYS A 105 18.05 -0.64 -37.07
C LYS A 105 18.82 -1.57 -38.01
N ASN A 106 19.22 -2.75 -37.52
CA ASN A 106 19.96 -3.74 -38.30
C ASN A 106 19.08 -4.54 -39.28
N SER A 107 17.77 -4.59 -39.11
CA SER A 107 16.83 -5.25 -40.04
C SER A 107 16.35 -4.36 -41.18
N THR A 108 16.53 -3.03 -41.06
CA THR A 108 16.14 -2.03 -42.07
C THR A 108 17.33 -1.43 -42.82
N SER A 109 18.55 -1.95 -42.61
CA SER A 109 19.78 -1.64 -43.38
C SER A 109 20.21 -2.88 -44.16
#